data_AF-A0A7W7RKF9-F1
#
_entry.id   AF-A0A7W7RKF9-F1
#
_cell.length_a   1.000
_cell.length_b   1.000
_cell.length_c   1.000
_cell.angle_alpha   90.00
_cell.angle_beta   90.00
_cell.angle_gamma   90.00
#
_symmetry.space_group_name_H-M   'P 1'
#
loop_
_entity.id
_entity.type
_entity.pdbx_description
1 polymer ?
#
loop_
_entity_poly.entity_id
_entity_poly.type
_entity_poly.pdbx_seq_one_letter_code
_entity_poly.pdbx_strand_id
1 'polypeptide(L)'
;MRGALPTALKAARVLLFVMAGLAFLLFFILIVADADQTTLYLGFFAYLGQGAIALTLALLLARGGAWVLYTTCAFTGLVLAWSLLTLLGGDAAGFTQMLLPGVILFLSTRPHARAYLRRTT
;
A
#
# COMPACT_ATOMS: atom_id res chain seq x y z
N MET A 1 27.38 -7.43 1.04
CA MET A 1 26.78 -7.74 -0.27
C MET A 1 25.26 -7.63 -0.15
N ARG A 2 24.62 -6.66 -0.80
CA ARG A 2 23.15 -6.57 -0.81
C ARG A 2 22.62 -7.72 -1.69
N GLY A 3 22.15 -8.81 -1.08
CA GLY A 3 21.55 -9.92 -1.80
C GLY A 3 20.43 -9.40 -2.71
N ALA A 4 20.32 -9.96 -3.92
CA ALA A 4 19.26 -9.57 -4.84
C ALA A 4 17.90 -9.70 -4.15
N LEU A 5 17.07 -8.65 -4.22
CA LEU A 5 15.74 -8.64 -3.63
C LEU A 5 14.94 -9.83 -4.18
N PRO A 6 14.33 -10.69 -3.34
CA PRO A 6 13.49 -11.79 -3.79
C PRO A 6 12.41 -11.31 -4.76
N THR A 7 12.10 -12.09 -5.79
CA THR A 7 11.14 -11.70 -6.84
C THR A 7 9.78 -11.30 -6.26
N ALA A 8 9.32 -11.97 -5.20
CA ALA A 8 8.09 -11.62 -4.49
C ALA A 8 8.13 -10.21 -3.87
N LEU A 9 9.26 -9.81 -3.28
CA LEU A 9 9.44 -8.46 -2.73
C LEU A 9 9.62 -7.41 -3.82
N LYS A 10 10.21 -7.78 -4.97
CA LYS A 10 10.24 -6.88 -6.14
C LYS A 10 8.83 -6.58 -6.63
N ALA A 11 7.99 -7.61 -6.75
CA ALA A 11 6.59 -7.44 -7.11
C ALA A 11 5.83 -6.60 -6.08
N ALA A 12 5.95 -6.90 -4.79
CA ALA A 12 5.33 -6.09 -3.73
C ALA A 12 5.77 -4.62 -3.78
N ARG A 13 7.05 -4.37 -4.04
CA ARG A 13 7.59 -3.01 -4.22
C ARG A 13 6.94 -2.27 -5.39
N VAL A 14 6.82 -2.93 -6.53
CA VAL A 14 6.18 -2.35 -7.72
C VAL A 14 4.71 -2.07 -7.44
N LEU A 15 3.99 -2.99 -6.79
CA LEU A 15 2.59 -2.79 -6.42
C LEU A 15 2.40 -1.62 -5.44
N LEU A 16 3.31 -1.41 -4.49
CA LEU A 16 3.29 -0.23 -3.61
C LEU A 16 3.50 1.08 -4.39
N PHE A 17 4.39 1.09 -5.40
CA PHE A 17 4.53 2.26 -6.29
C PHE A 17 3.28 2.51 -7.12
N VAL A 18 2.67 1.44 -7.67
CA VAL A 18 1.41 1.54 -8.42
C VAL A 18 0.30 2.09 -7.53
N MET A 19 0.19 1.59 -6.30
CA MET A 19 -0.77 2.06 -5.30
C MET A 19 -0.56 3.54 -4.98
N ALA A 20 0.68 3.98 -4.78
CA ALA A 20 0.99 5.40 -4.56
C ALA A 20 0.61 6.27 -5.77
N GLY A 21 0.97 5.83 -6.99
CA GLY A 21 0.62 6.54 -8.21
C GLY A 21 -0.89 6.66 -8.43
N LEU A 22 -1.64 5.58 -8.20
CA LEU A 22 -3.10 5.58 -8.27
C LEU A 22 -3.71 6.53 -7.23
N ALA A 23 -3.21 6.52 -6.00
CA ALA A 23 -3.71 7.40 -4.96
C ALA A 23 -3.48 8.88 -5.31
N PHE A 24 -2.28 9.24 -5.77
CA PHE A 24 -2.02 10.61 -6.22
C PHE A 24 -2.86 11.01 -7.44
N LEU A 25 -3.08 10.08 -8.38
CA LEU A 25 -3.94 10.31 -9.54
C LEU A 25 -5.39 10.56 -9.11
N LEU A 26 -5.94 9.74 -8.21
CA LEU A 26 -7.30 9.91 -7.69
C LEU A 26 -7.48 11.24 -6.97
N PHE A 27 -6.49 11.65 -6.17
CA PHE A 27 -6.52 12.97 -5.54
C PHE A 27 -6.48 14.10 -6.57
N PHE A 28 -5.64 13.98 -7.60
CA PHE A 28 -5.57 14.98 -8.67
C PHE A 28 -6.88 15.08 -9.45
N ILE A 29 -7.57 13.96 -9.67
CA ILE A 29 -8.90 13.94 -10.29
C ILE A 29 -9.90 14.76 -9.46
N LEU A 30 -9.87 14.70 -8.13
CA LEU A 30 -10.73 15.53 -7.29
C LEU A 30 -10.48 17.03 -7.48
N ILE A 31 -9.21 17.42 -7.65
CA ILE A 31 -8.85 18.82 -7.91
C ILE A 31 -9.40 19.25 -9.28
N VAL A 32 -9.20 18.44 -10.32
CA VAL A 32 -9.67 18.76 -11.69
C VAL A 32 -11.20 18.73 -11.79
N ALA A 33 -11.86 17.91 -10.99
CA ALA A 33 -13.32 17.84 -10.90
C ALA A 33 -13.95 18.99 -10.09
N ASP A 34 -13.15 19.96 -9.62
CA ASP A 34 -13.58 21.10 -8.82
C ASP A 34 -14.37 20.67 -7.57
N ALA A 35 -13.89 19.61 -6.91
CA ALA A 35 -14.50 19.12 -5.69
C ALA A 35 -14.49 20.20 -4.59
N ASP A 36 -15.54 20.22 -3.77
CA ASP A 36 -15.64 21.18 -2.68
C ASP A 36 -14.51 21.01 -1.66
N GLN A 37 -14.26 22.06 -0.88
CA GLN A 37 -13.15 22.09 0.08
C GLN A 37 -13.20 20.92 1.08
N THR A 38 -14.40 20.49 1.50
CA THR A 38 -14.56 19.36 2.44
C THR A 38 -14.11 18.06 1.80
N THR A 39 -14.53 17.81 0.55
CA THR A 39 -14.12 16.62 -0.21
C THR A 39 -12.61 16.62 -0.47
N LEU A 40 -12.00 17.77 -0.76
CA LEU A 40 -10.56 17.88 -0.93
C LEU A 40 -9.80 17.56 0.37
N TYR A 41 -10.26 18.03 1.53
CA TYR A 41 -9.62 17.68 2.80
C TYR A 41 -9.71 16.19 3.11
N LEU A 42 -10.88 15.58 2.95
CA LEU A 42 -11.06 14.14 3.16
C LEU A 42 -10.23 13.34 2.16
N GLY A 43 -10.26 13.73 0.87
CA GLY A 43 -9.47 13.12 -0.19
C GLY A 43 -7.97 13.24 0.03
N PHE A 44 -7.48 14.33 0.65
CA PHE A 44 -6.06 14.48 0.95
C PHE A 44 -5.58 13.39 1.91
N PHE A 45 -6.32 13.15 2.99
CA PHE A 45 -5.95 12.10 3.95
C PHE A 45 -6.18 10.70 3.37
N ALA A 46 -7.30 10.49 2.69
CA ALA A 46 -7.67 9.20 2.11
C ALA A 46 -6.71 8.76 1.00
N TYR A 47 -6.35 9.67 0.10
CA TYR A 47 -5.54 9.34 -1.08
C TYR A 47 -4.09 9.79 -0.92
N LEU A 48 -3.84 11.07 -0.70
CA LEU A 48 -2.46 11.59 -0.70
C LEU A 48 -1.65 11.07 0.50
N GLY A 49 -2.27 11.02 1.68
CA GLY A 49 -1.68 10.42 2.88
C GLY A 49 -1.38 8.93 2.70
N GLN A 50 -2.36 8.16 2.24
CA GLN A 50 -2.19 6.73 1.95
C GLN A 50 -1.11 6.48 0.89
N GLY A 51 -1.10 7.27 -0.18
CA GLY A 51 -0.11 7.20 -1.26
C GLY A 51 1.30 7.52 -0.79
N ALA A 52 1.46 8.52 0.08
CA ALA A 52 2.75 8.86 0.67
C ALA A 52 3.30 7.73 1.55
N ILE A 53 2.44 7.08 2.35
CA ILE A 53 2.84 5.92 3.15
C ILE A 53 3.24 4.75 2.24
N ALA A 54 2.44 4.44 1.22
CA ALA A 54 2.74 3.37 0.25
C ALA A 54 4.08 3.61 -0.47
N LEU A 55 4.33 4.85 -0.91
CA LEU A 55 5.58 5.26 -1.52
C LEU A 55 6.77 5.10 -0.55
N THR A 56 6.61 5.54 0.69
CA THR A 56 7.63 5.43 1.72
C THR A 56 7.98 3.96 1.99
N LEU A 57 6.97 3.10 2.11
CA LEU A 57 7.17 1.65 2.25
C LEU A 57 7.85 1.04 1.01
N ALA A 58 7.50 1.47 -0.20
CA ALA A 58 8.15 1.01 -1.44
C ALA A 58 9.65 1.34 -1.48
N LEU A 59 10.03 2.52 -0.97
CA LEU A 59 11.43 2.93 -0.86
C LEU A 59 12.17 2.13 0.23
N LEU A 60 11.52 1.93 1.38
CA LEU A 60 12.09 1.20 2.52
C LEU A 60 12.20 -0.31 2.29
N LEU A 61 11.35 -0.91 1.45
CA LEU A 61 11.38 -2.34 1.15
C LEU A 61 12.73 -2.79 0.58
N ALA A 62 13.44 -1.90 -0.12
CA ALA A 62 14.78 -2.17 -0.65
C ALA A 62 15.86 -2.22 0.43
N ARG A 63 15.66 -1.53 1.57
CA ARG A 63 16.59 -1.52 2.71
C ARG A 63 16.50 -2.82 3.53
N GLY A 64 15.36 -3.50 3.49
CA GLY A 64 15.11 -4.69 4.30
C GLY A 64 14.92 -4.37 5.78
N GLY A 65 14.76 -5.42 6.59
CA GLY A 65 14.58 -5.30 8.04
C GLY A 65 13.20 -5.76 8.51
N ALA A 66 13.16 -6.34 9.72
CA ALA A 66 11.95 -6.92 10.30
C ALA A 66 10.87 -5.86 10.53
N TRP A 67 11.28 -4.63 10.86
CA TRP A 67 10.36 -3.51 11.04
C TRP A 67 9.60 -3.18 9.74
N VAL A 68 10.26 -3.24 8.57
CA VAL A 68 9.61 -2.96 7.27
C VAL A 68 8.54 -4.01 6.96
N LEU A 69 8.77 -5.27 7.33
CA LEU A 69 7.76 -6.31 7.22
C LEU A 69 6.55 -5.97 8.09
N TYR A 70 6.76 -5.64 9.37
CA TYR A 70 5.66 -5.36 10.29
C TYR A 70 4.88 -4.10 9.88
N THR A 71 5.55 -3.02 9.46
CA THR A 71 4.88 -1.81 9.00
C THR A 71 4.13 -2.04 7.69
N THR A 72 4.70 -2.79 6.74
CA THR A 72 4.00 -3.15 5.50
C THR A 72 2.76 -3.98 5.80
N CYS A 73 2.88 -5.03 6.63
CA CYS A 73 1.76 -5.86 7.02
C CYS A 73 0.67 -5.07 7.75
N ALA A 74 1.05 -4.23 8.72
CA ALA A 74 0.12 -3.39 9.48
C ALA A 74 -0.61 -2.40 8.56
N PHE A 75 0.13 -1.72 7.68
CA PHE A 75 -0.46 -0.80 6.69
C PHE A 75 -1.42 -1.53 5.75
N THR A 76 -0.99 -2.61 5.09
CA THR A 76 -1.85 -3.36 4.16
C THR A 76 -3.04 -3.99 4.86
N GLY A 77 -2.88 -4.44 6.11
CA GLY A 77 -3.96 -4.99 6.92
C GLY A 77 -4.99 -3.92 7.28
N LEU A 78 -4.54 -2.72 7.64
CA LEU A 78 -5.43 -1.58 7.92
C LEU A 78 -6.19 -1.15 6.67
N VAL A 79 -5.52 -1.08 5.51
CA VAL A 79 -6.17 -0.77 4.23
C VAL A 79 -7.20 -1.84 3.87
N LEU A 80 -6.89 -3.12 4.04
CA LEU A 80 -7.86 -4.21 3.82
C LEU A 80 -9.05 -4.12 4.76
N ALA A 81 -8.83 -3.84 6.05
CA ALA A 81 -9.90 -3.67 7.03
C ALA A 81 -10.81 -2.49 6.64
N TRP A 82 -10.22 -1.39 6.20
CA TRP A 82 -10.97 -0.23 5.70
C TRP A 82 -11.80 -0.59 4.45
N SER A 83 -11.20 -1.24 3.45
CA SER A 83 -11.93 -1.66 2.26
C SER A 83 -13.04 -2.67 2.58
N LEU A 84 -12.85 -3.54 3.57
CA LEU A 84 -13.90 -4.43 4.06
C LEU A 84 -15.08 -3.65 4.66
N LEU A 85 -14.79 -2.61 5.46
CA LEU A 85 -15.84 -1.74 6.02
C LEU A 85 -16.62 -1.03 4.91
N THR A 86 -15.96 -0.53 3.86
CA THR A 86 -16.65 0.09 2.72
C THR A 86 -17.52 -0.91 1.96
N LEU A 87 -17.05 -2.14 1.81
CA LEU A 87 -17.81 -3.21 1.15
C LEU A 87 -19.06 -3.59 1.96
N LEU A 88 -18.92 -3.72 3.28
CA LEU A 88 -20.04 -3.96 4.19
C LEU A 88 -21.04 -2.79 4.22
N GLY A 89 -20.57 -1.58 3.92
CA GLY A 89 -21.41 -0.38 3.72
C GLY A 89 -22.18 -0.35 2.39
N GLY A 90 -22.05 -1.39 1.55
CA GLY A 90 -22.77 -1.51 0.28
C GLY A 90 -22.00 -1.01 -0.95
N ASP A 91 -20.75 -0.55 -0.80
CA ASP A 91 -19.93 -0.11 -1.92
C ASP A 91 -19.14 -1.28 -2.53
N ALA A 92 -19.56 -1.71 -3.73
CA ALA A 92 -18.89 -2.78 -4.47
C ALA A 92 -17.45 -2.42 -4.87
N ALA A 93 -17.08 -1.14 -4.90
CA ALA A 93 -15.70 -0.71 -5.16
C ALA A 93 -14.73 -1.25 -4.09
N GLY A 94 -15.21 -1.50 -2.87
CA GLY A 94 -14.43 -2.11 -1.79
C GLY A 94 -13.74 -3.41 -2.21
N PHE A 95 -14.38 -4.26 -3.04
CA PHE A 95 -13.77 -5.49 -3.51
C PHE A 95 -12.52 -5.24 -4.38
N THR A 96 -12.63 -4.29 -5.32
CA THR A 96 -11.49 -3.93 -6.20
C THR A 96 -10.36 -3.26 -5.42
N GLN A 97 -10.69 -2.46 -4.40
CA GLN A 97 -9.73 -1.81 -3.53
C GLN A 97 -8.96 -2.80 -2.64
N MET A 98 -9.52 -4.00 -2.37
CA MET A 98 -8.85 -5.05 -1.59
C MET A 98 -7.80 -5.83 -2.38
N LEU A 99 -7.91 -5.89 -3.71
CA LEU A 99 -7.04 -6.76 -4.53
C LEU A 99 -5.55 -6.40 -4.38
N LEU A 100 -5.22 -5.13 -4.60
CA LEU A 100 -3.84 -4.63 -4.48
C LEU A 100 -3.23 -4.86 -3.09
N PRO A 101 -3.82 -4.36 -1.99
CA PRO A 101 -3.25 -4.56 -0.65
C PRO A 101 -3.25 -6.04 -0.24
N GLY A 102 -4.21 -6.84 -0.70
CA GLY A 102 -4.24 -8.29 -0.49
C GLY A 102 -3.06 -9.01 -1.14
N VAL A 103 -2.77 -8.68 -2.40
CA VAL A 103 -1.61 -9.25 -3.12
C VAL A 103 -0.30 -8.78 -2.49
N ILE A 104 -0.18 -7.50 -2.10
CA ILE A 104 1.01 -6.99 -1.41
C ILE A 104 1.24 -7.74 -0.09
N LEU A 105 0.19 -7.92 0.72
CA LEU A 105 0.27 -8.64 1.99
C LEU A 105 0.68 -10.10 1.77
N PHE A 106 0.06 -10.79 0.82
CA PHE A 106 0.39 -12.16 0.46
C PHE A 106 1.86 -12.31 0.01
N LEU A 107 2.33 -11.43 -0.87
CA LEU A 107 3.72 -11.46 -1.35
C LEU A 107 4.72 -11.16 -0.23
N SER A 108 4.39 -10.24 0.67
CA SER A 108 5.23 -9.82 1.80
C SER A 108 5.32 -10.89 2.89
N THR A 109 4.28 -11.71 3.06
CA THR A 109 4.21 -12.77 4.07
C THR A 109 4.79 -14.11 3.62
N ARG A 110 5.13 -14.27 2.33
CA ARG A 110 5.76 -15.51 1.82
C ARG A 110 7.05 -15.87 2.57
N PRO A 111 7.35 -17.18 2.75
CA PRO A 111 8.50 -17.63 3.54
C PRO A 111 9.83 -17.03 3.09
N HIS A 112 10.07 -16.95 1.77
CA HIS A 112 11.28 -16.35 1.21
C HIS A 112 11.39 -14.84 1.45
N ALA A 113 10.26 -14.12 1.39
CA ALA A 113 10.20 -12.68 1.67
C ALA A 113 10.44 -12.41 3.16
N ARG A 114 9.80 -13.19 4.04
CA ARG A 114 10.03 -13.13 5.49
C ARG A 114 11.48 -13.44 5.86
N ALA A 115 12.09 -14.46 5.26
CA ALA A 115 13.48 -14.81 5.52
C ALA A 115 14.44 -13.68 5.13
N TYR A 116 14.20 -13.00 4.00
CA TYR A 116 14.99 -11.84 3.59
C TYR A 116 14.81 -10.66 4.53
N LEU A 117 13.56 -10.32 4.89
CA LEU A 117 13.28 -9.17 5.76
C LEU A 117 13.67 -9.40 7.22
N ARG A 118 13.62 -10.63 7.71
CA ARG A 118 14.00 -11.01 9.08
C ARG A 118 15.49 -11.32 9.26
N ARG A 119 16.28 -11.38 8.18
CA ARG A 119 17.74 -11.40 8.30
C ARG A 119 18.18 -10.05 8.84
N THR A 120 18.24 -9.96 10.17
CA THR A 120 18.94 -8.93 10.92
C THR A 120 20.36 -8.82 10.37
N THR A 121 20.71 -7.61 9.91
CA THR A 121 22.10 -7.14 9.81
C THR A 121 22.82 -7.35 11.12
#